data_AF-A0A550G7V3-F1
#
_entry.id   AF-A0A550G7V3-F1
#
_cell.length_a   1.000
_cell.length_b   1.000
_cell.length_c   1.000
_cell.angle_alpha   90.00
_cell.angle_beta   90.00
_cell.angle_gamma   90.00
#
_symmetry.space_group_name_H-M   'P 1'
#
loop_
_entity.id
_entity.type
_entity.pdbx_description
1 polymer ?
#
loop_
_entity_poly.entity_id
_entity_poly.type
_entity_poly.pdbx_seq_one_letter_code
_entity_poly.pdbx_strand_id
1 'polypeptide(L)'
;MLKLRLDVDYPYPSRIKSFLYTVLNRRPSKNYLRNSKIIARMANESSLGLRVFWFFTPYTIPDSELLELMHSDRHEVALHVATNPYAEMEHLEKATQRKLQYYTVHGTERILARLMWRRKLWQAKIEVPSDFPLKSFYVFPTLGLDRLCYEKPREEALRIAEVAIAEGKVLHFHPVWLFQQGTINHRGPVYETLKKLLRVDKELGTLFIRRKGFFKIARFE
;
A
#
# COMPACT_ATOMS: atom_id res chain seq x y z
N MET A 1 19.46 -3.48 5.28
CA MET A 1 18.32 -2.57 5.57
C MET A 1 17.12 -3.05 4.80
N LEU A 2 15.98 -3.27 5.46
CA LEU A 2 14.74 -3.70 4.82
C LEU A 2 14.12 -2.53 4.03
N LYS A 3 13.62 -2.78 2.82
CA LYS A 3 12.90 -1.78 2.03
C LYS A 3 11.52 -2.30 1.65
N LEU A 4 10.49 -1.52 1.92
CA LEU A 4 9.11 -1.80 1.54
C LEU A 4 8.62 -0.78 0.52
N ARG A 5 7.92 -1.25 -0.52
CA ARG A 5 7.19 -0.42 -1.47
C ARG A 5 5.70 -0.71 -1.32
N LEU A 6 4.91 0.32 -1.04
CA LEU A 6 3.48 0.22 -0.84
C LEU A 6 2.75 1.03 -1.90
N ASP A 7 2.07 0.34 -2.82
CA ASP A 7 1.25 0.98 -3.84
C ASP A 7 -0.16 1.16 -3.28
N VAL A 8 -0.49 2.40 -2.92
CA VAL A 8 -1.72 2.77 -2.21
C VAL A 8 -2.82 3.06 -3.24
N ASP A 9 -3.20 2.05 -4.03
CA ASP A 9 -4.19 2.21 -5.10
C ASP A 9 -5.63 2.23 -4.60
N TYR A 10 -5.86 1.57 -3.47
CA TYR A 10 -7.18 1.32 -2.91
C TYR A 10 -7.19 1.79 -1.45
N PRO A 11 -7.89 2.89 -1.14
CA PRO A 11 -7.77 3.48 0.18
C PRO A 11 -8.64 2.79 1.23
N TYR A 12 -9.49 1.83 0.85
CA TYR A 12 -10.33 1.09 1.80
C TYR A 12 -9.98 -0.41 1.84
N PRO A 13 -10.22 -1.09 2.97
CA PRO A 13 -10.01 -2.53 3.07
C PRO A 13 -10.80 -3.34 2.04
N SER A 14 -11.94 -2.84 1.56
CA SER A 14 -12.68 -3.44 0.45
C SER A 14 -12.33 -2.75 -0.87
N ARG A 15 -11.99 -3.55 -1.89
CA ARG A 15 -11.75 -3.04 -3.25
C ARG A 15 -13.01 -2.47 -3.90
N ILE A 16 -14.18 -3.09 -3.69
CA ILE A 16 -15.47 -2.56 -4.18
C ILE A 16 -15.78 -1.22 -3.52
N LYS A 17 -15.54 -1.11 -2.20
CA LYS A 17 -15.71 0.17 -1.52
C LYS A 17 -14.74 1.23 -2.04
N SER A 18 -13.49 0.84 -2.28
CA SER A 18 -12.49 1.72 -2.91
C SER A 18 -12.94 2.20 -4.28
N PHE A 19 -13.44 1.29 -5.13
CA PHE A 19 -14.04 1.63 -6.42
C PHE A 19 -15.13 2.69 -6.28
N LEU A 20 -16.14 2.43 -5.45
CA LEU A 20 -17.29 3.32 -5.31
C LEU A 20 -16.91 4.71 -4.78
N TYR A 21 -16.01 4.78 -3.80
CA TYR A 21 -15.64 6.06 -3.20
C TYR A 21 -14.70 6.88 -4.09
N THR A 22 -13.75 6.24 -4.77
CA THR A 22 -12.82 6.89 -5.69
C THR A 22 -13.52 7.40 -6.94
N VAL A 23 -14.37 6.57 -7.58
CA VAL A 23 -15.10 6.96 -8.80
C VAL A 23 -16.12 8.07 -8.53
N LEU A 24 -16.83 8.00 -7.39
CA LEU A 24 -17.89 8.94 -7.06
C LEU A 24 -17.38 10.21 -6.34
N ASN A 25 -16.06 10.40 -6.21
CA ASN A 25 -15.42 11.50 -5.49
C ASN A 25 -16.06 11.75 -4.10
N ARG A 26 -16.42 10.67 -3.39
CA ARG A 26 -17.11 10.77 -2.10
C ARG A 26 -16.13 11.05 -0.98
N ARG A 27 -16.55 11.85 0.00
CA ARG A 27 -15.75 12.19 1.17
C ARG A 27 -15.21 10.93 1.87
N PRO A 28 -13.96 10.96 2.37
CA PRO A 28 -13.40 9.87 3.15
C PRO A 28 -14.34 9.40 4.26
N SER A 29 -14.53 8.08 4.40
CA SER A 29 -15.36 7.48 5.46
C SER A 29 -14.49 6.85 6.56
N LYS A 30 -15.13 6.34 7.62
CA LYS A 30 -14.54 5.75 8.86
C LYS A 30 -13.46 4.65 8.69
N ASN A 31 -13.02 4.31 7.48
CA ASN A 31 -11.96 3.32 7.25
C ASN A 31 -10.98 3.74 6.14
N TYR A 32 -10.96 5.02 5.78
CA TYR A 32 -10.01 5.54 4.81
C TYR A 32 -8.57 5.31 5.31
N LEU A 33 -7.75 4.73 4.42
CA LEU A 33 -6.35 4.35 4.62
C LEU A 33 -6.10 3.45 5.84
N ARG A 34 -7.13 2.72 6.31
CA ARG A 34 -7.03 1.92 7.54
C ARG A 34 -5.85 0.93 7.49
N ASN A 35 -5.70 0.19 6.40
CA ASN A 35 -4.63 -0.80 6.30
C ASN A 35 -3.26 -0.11 6.21
N SER A 36 -3.16 1.01 5.49
CA SER A 36 -1.94 1.82 5.43
C SER A 36 -1.52 2.30 6.82
N LYS A 37 -2.46 2.78 7.64
CA LYS A 37 -2.19 3.20 9.03
C LYS A 37 -1.70 2.05 9.90
N ILE A 38 -2.25 0.84 9.74
CA ILE A 38 -1.77 -0.36 10.44
C ILE A 38 -0.33 -0.67 10.03
N ILE A 39 -0.03 -0.67 8.73
CA ILE A 39 1.31 -0.95 8.21
C ILE A 39 2.31 0.11 8.69
N ALA A 40 1.93 1.40 8.71
CA ALA A 40 2.77 2.47 9.23
C ALA A 40 3.12 2.26 10.71
N ARG A 41 2.14 1.86 11.54
CA ARG A 41 2.39 1.49 12.95
C ARG A 41 3.33 0.29 13.07
N MET A 42 3.12 -0.76 12.29
CA MET A 42 4.02 -1.93 12.29
C MET A 42 5.46 -1.54 11.93
N ALA A 43 5.63 -0.65 10.95
CA ALA A 43 6.94 -0.14 10.55
C ALA A 43 7.60 0.72 11.63
N ASN A 44 6.84 1.55 12.35
CA ASN A 44 7.36 2.36 13.46
C ASN A 44 7.71 1.51 14.69
N GLU A 45 6.98 0.42 14.94
CA GLU A 45 7.25 -0.51 16.05
C GLU A 45 8.45 -1.43 15.78
N SER A 46 8.82 -1.64 14.51
CA SER A 46 9.92 -2.52 14.16
C SER A 46 11.26 -1.97 14.65
N SER A 47 12.01 -2.82 15.36
CA SER A 47 13.39 -2.55 15.79
C SER A 47 14.40 -2.62 14.64
N LEU A 48 13.99 -3.08 13.45
CA LEU A 48 14.87 -3.20 12.30
C LEU A 48 15.12 -1.85 11.62
N GLY A 49 16.32 -1.70 11.04
CA GLY A 49 16.59 -0.64 10.08
C GLY A 49 15.77 -0.87 8.81
N LEU A 50 14.74 -0.07 8.60
CA LEU A 50 13.82 -0.18 7.47
C LEU A 50 13.47 1.16 6.84
N ARG A 51 13.15 1.14 5.54
CA ARG A 51 12.61 2.27 4.78
C ARG A 51 11.33 1.86 4.07
N VAL A 52 10.26 2.63 4.22
CA VAL A 52 8.96 2.40 3.55
C VAL A 52 8.70 3.51 2.55
N PHE A 53 8.50 3.14 1.30
CA PHE A 53 8.12 4.04 0.21
C PHE A 53 6.63 3.89 -0.07
N TRP A 54 5.88 4.97 0.15
CA TRP A 54 4.43 5.00 -0.01
C TRP A 54 4.06 5.69 -1.31
N PHE A 55 3.62 4.91 -2.28
CA PHE A 55 3.23 5.38 -3.60
C PHE A 55 1.74 5.70 -3.61
N PHE A 56 1.42 7.00 -3.54
CA PHE A 56 0.05 7.50 -3.54
C PHE A 56 -0.38 7.95 -4.92
N THR A 57 -1.65 7.72 -5.24
CA THR A 57 -2.29 8.27 -6.44
C THR A 57 -2.99 9.59 -6.08
N PRO A 58 -3.45 10.37 -7.08
CA PRO A 58 -4.26 11.56 -6.83
C PRO A 58 -5.56 11.29 -6.08
N TYR A 59 -6.04 10.04 -6.08
CA TYR A 59 -7.30 9.66 -5.44
C TYR A 59 -7.11 8.95 -4.09
N THR A 60 -5.87 8.80 -3.65
CA THR A 60 -5.53 8.06 -2.42
C THR A 60 -4.59 8.84 -1.51
N ILE A 61 -4.63 10.17 -1.60
CA ILE A 61 -3.81 11.11 -0.82
C ILE A 61 -3.88 10.77 0.68
N PRO A 62 -2.72 10.72 1.37
CA PRO A 62 -2.68 10.43 2.80
C PRO A 62 -3.46 11.48 3.60
N ASP A 63 -4.22 11.05 4.59
CA ASP A 63 -4.86 11.93 5.56
C ASP A 63 -3.90 12.33 6.68
N SER A 64 -4.28 13.29 7.53
CA SER A 64 -3.44 13.78 8.62
C SER A 64 -3.00 12.65 9.56
N GLU A 65 -3.90 11.72 9.89
CA GLU A 65 -3.56 10.57 10.75
C GLU A 65 -2.46 9.69 10.13
N LEU A 66 -2.51 9.41 8.82
CA LEU A 66 -1.43 8.66 8.18
C LEU A 66 -0.14 9.48 8.09
N LEU A 67 -0.23 10.78 7.78
CA LEU A 67 0.94 11.66 7.71
C LEU A 67 1.67 11.79 9.05
N GLU A 68 0.94 11.84 10.16
CA GLU A 68 1.50 11.84 11.53
C GLU A 68 2.28 10.55 11.81
N LEU A 69 1.84 9.40 11.28
CA LEU A 69 2.57 8.14 11.43
C LEU A 69 3.81 8.06 10.52
N MET A 70 3.91 8.89 9.48
CA MET A 70 4.96 8.80 8.46
C MET A 70 6.17 9.69 8.79
N HIS A 71 6.95 9.28 9.79
CA HIS A 71 8.18 9.97 10.18
C HIS A 71 9.26 9.85 9.08
N SER A 72 9.98 10.93 8.79
CA SER A 72 10.88 11.03 7.62
C SER A 72 12.15 10.18 7.70
N ASP A 73 12.49 9.65 8.87
CA ASP A 73 13.58 8.70 9.11
C ASP A 73 13.25 7.30 8.55
N ARG A 74 11.98 6.90 8.58
CA ARG A 74 11.51 5.58 8.12
C ARG A 74 10.64 5.61 6.88
N HIS A 75 9.93 6.71 6.64
CA HIS A 75 8.89 6.78 5.63
C HIS A 75 9.17 7.84 4.57
N GLU A 76 8.96 7.45 3.31
CA GLU A 76 9.05 8.31 2.13
C GLU A 76 7.68 8.38 1.46
N VAL A 77 7.16 9.59 1.24
CA VAL A 77 6.00 9.81 0.37
C VAL A 77 6.50 9.83 -1.07
N ALA A 78 5.85 9.09 -1.96
CA ALA A 78 6.20 8.98 -3.37
C ALA A 78 4.95 9.00 -4.26
N LEU A 79 5.15 9.32 -5.54
CA LEU A 79 4.06 9.47 -6.50
C LEU A 79 3.78 8.16 -7.25
N HIS A 80 2.54 7.69 -7.23
CA HIS A 80 2.04 6.65 -8.11
C HIS A 80 1.28 7.28 -9.28
N VAL A 81 1.99 7.52 -10.39
CA VAL A 81 1.48 8.29 -11.52
C VAL A 81 0.31 7.55 -12.17
N ALA A 82 -0.85 8.21 -12.20
CA ALA A 82 -2.07 7.70 -12.80
C ALA A 82 -2.30 8.32 -14.19
N THR A 83 -2.20 9.62 -14.38
CA THR A 83 -2.65 10.26 -15.63
C THR A 83 -1.81 11.46 -16.05
N ASN A 84 -1.50 12.36 -15.14
CA ASN A 84 -0.78 13.60 -15.42
C ASN A 84 0.38 13.77 -14.43
N PRO A 85 1.61 13.36 -14.79
CA PRO A 85 2.74 13.34 -13.85
C PRO A 85 2.95 14.64 -13.09
N TYR A 86 2.95 15.79 -13.78
CA TYR A 86 3.23 17.09 -13.17
C TYR A 86 2.10 17.57 -12.25
N ALA A 87 0.86 17.53 -12.73
CA ALA A 87 -0.28 17.98 -11.94
C ALA A 87 -0.49 17.10 -10.69
N GLU A 88 -0.26 15.80 -10.82
CA GLU A 88 -0.38 14.85 -9.72
C GLU A 88 0.73 15.00 -8.68
N MET A 89 1.96 15.27 -9.15
CA MET A 89 3.09 15.61 -8.30
C MET A 89 2.79 16.88 -7.49
N GLU A 90 2.42 17.98 -8.16
CA GLU A 90 2.11 19.24 -7.51
C GLU A 90 0.98 19.07 -6.47
N HIS A 91 -0.07 18.34 -6.85
CA HIS A 91 -1.19 18.07 -5.96
C HIS A 91 -0.77 17.32 -4.70
N LEU A 92 0.04 16.26 -4.85
CA LEU A 92 0.50 15.45 -3.72
C LEU A 92 1.50 16.20 -2.85
N GLU A 93 2.43 16.97 -3.43
CA GLU A 93 3.33 17.85 -2.67
C GLU A 93 2.55 18.86 -1.84
N LYS A 94 1.56 19.53 -2.44
CA LYS A 94 0.70 20.48 -1.74
C LYS A 94 -0.12 19.83 -0.64
N ALA A 95 -0.67 18.63 -0.88
CA ALA A 95 -1.49 17.95 0.12
C ALA A 95 -0.67 17.43 1.31
N THR A 96 0.57 17.03 1.08
CA THR A 96 1.43 16.44 2.12
C THR A 96 2.41 17.41 2.75
N GLN A 97 2.60 18.59 2.14
CA GLN A 97 3.65 19.54 2.49
C GLN A 97 5.05 18.91 2.50
N ARG A 98 5.28 17.93 1.61
CA ARG A 98 6.54 17.20 1.46
C ARG A 98 7.00 17.24 0.02
N LYS A 99 8.31 17.37 -0.17
CA LYS A 99 8.92 17.21 -1.50
C LYS A 99 9.04 15.75 -1.85
N LEU A 100 8.64 15.40 -3.07
CA LEU A 100 8.69 14.03 -3.56
C LEU A 100 10.03 13.77 -4.23
N GLN A 101 10.53 12.53 -4.11
CA GLN A 101 11.78 12.13 -4.76
C GLN A 101 11.59 11.01 -5.77
N TYR A 102 10.57 10.17 -5.58
CA TYR A 102 10.38 8.94 -6.34
C TYR A 102 9.01 8.87 -6.97
N TYR A 103 8.95 8.19 -8.10
CA TYR A 103 7.68 7.83 -8.73
C TYR A 103 7.66 6.39 -9.23
N THR A 104 6.45 5.86 -9.37
CA THR A 104 6.13 4.64 -10.10
C THR A 104 4.93 4.92 -11.01
N VAL A 105 4.65 4.04 -11.96
CA VAL A 105 3.53 4.21 -12.88
C VAL A 105 2.43 3.21 -12.52
N HIS A 106 1.22 3.71 -12.28
CA HIS A 106 0.06 2.85 -12.07
C HIS A 106 -0.28 2.10 -13.36
N GLY A 107 -0.31 0.77 -13.28
CA GLY A 107 -0.71 -0.09 -14.40
C GLY A 107 -2.22 -0.22 -14.49
N THR A 108 -2.81 0.13 -15.62
CA THR A 108 -4.26 -0.04 -15.87
C THR A 108 -4.47 -1.10 -16.93
N GLU A 109 -4.12 -2.34 -16.59
CA GLU A 109 -4.23 -3.46 -17.53
C GLU A 109 -5.69 -3.82 -17.84
N ARG A 110 -6.62 -3.62 -16.90
CA ARG A 110 -8.05 -3.91 -17.07
C ARG A 110 -8.82 -2.68 -17.56
N ILE A 111 -9.74 -2.86 -18.50
CA ILE A 111 -10.59 -1.79 -19.10
C ILE A 111 -11.34 -0.99 -18.03
N LEU A 112 -11.92 -1.68 -17.04
CA LEU A 112 -12.59 -1.03 -15.91
C LEU A 112 -11.63 -0.16 -15.07
N ALA A 113 -10.34 -0.54 -14.97
CA ALA A 113 -9.34 0.31 -14.34
C ALA A 113 -9.04 1.54 -15.21
N ARG A 114 -8.97 1.42 -16.54
CA ARG A 114 -8.77 2.58 -17.42
C ARG A 114 -9.89 3.62 -17.26
N LEU A 115 -11.15 3.17 -17.19
CA LEU A 115 -12.31 4.01 -16.88
C LEU A 115 -12.22 4.67 -15.50
N MET A 116 -11.89 3.91 -14.44
CA MET A 116 -11.72 4.45 -13.09
C MET A 116 -10.70 5.59 -13.02
N TRP A 117 -9.57 5.41 -13.70
CA TRP A 117 -8.48 6.36 -13.70
C TRP A 117 -8.61 7.41 -14.81
N ARG A 118 -9.80 7.54 -15.43
CA ARG A 118 -10.08 8.51 -16.51
C ARG A 118 -9.05 8.46 -17.66
N ARG A 119 -8.46 7.29 -17.90
CA ARG A 119 -7.51 7.05 -18.98
C ARG A 119 -8.24 6.74 -20.28
N LYS A 120 -7.60 7.07 -21.41
CA LYS A 120 -8.02 6.61 -22.74
C LYS A 120 -8.06 5.08 -22.76
N LEU A 121 -9.08 4.50 -23.40
CA LEU A 121 -9.34 3.05 -23.37
C LEU A 121 -8.19 2.21 -23.93
N TRP A 122 -7.32 2.77 -24.78
CA TRP A 122 -6.15 2.11 -25.36
C TRP A 122 -4.85 2.31 -24.56
N GLN A 123 -4.86 3.16 -23.52
CA GLN A 123 -3.65 3.53 -22.80
C GLN A 123 -3.49 2.70 -21.52
N ALA A 124 -2.70 1.62 -21.60
CA ALA A 124 -2.45 0.72 -20.47
C ALA A 124 -1.50 1.32 -19.41
N LYS A 125 -0.60 2.21 -19.83
CA LYS A 125 0.34 2.97 -19.00
C LYS A 125 0.48 4.39 -19.57
N ILE A 126 0.74 5.35 -18.68
CA ILE A 126 1.12 6.70 -19.08
C ILE A 126 2.62 6.73 -19.38
N GLU A 127 2.99 7.47 -20.42
CA GLU A 127 4.39 7.81 -20.67
C GLU A 127 4.76 8.97 -19.75
N VAL A 128 5.80 8.78 -18.95
CA VAL A 128 6.32 9.84 -18.10
C VAL A 128 7.39 10.58 -18.89
N PRO A 129 7.30 11.92 -19.02
CA PRO A 129 8.29 12.72 -19.75
C PRO A 129 9.71 12.48 -19.26
N SER A 130 10.68 12.55 -20.18
CA SER A 130 12.10 12.31 -19.86
C SER A 130 12.70 13.36 -18.92
N ASP A 131 12.11 14.55 -18.88
CA ASP A 131 12.46 15.69 -18.01
C ASP A 131 11.65 15.71 -16.70
N PHE A 132 10.88 14.66 -16.40
CA PHE A 132 10.14 14.57 -15.15
C PHE A 132 11.11 14.53 -13.95
N PRO A 133 10.95 15.42 -12.94
CA PRO A 133 11.98 15.65 -11.93
C PRO A 133 12.12 14.53 -10.89
N LEU A 134 11.11 13.64 -10.78
CA LEU A 134 11.15 12.53 -9.83
C LEU A 134 11.96 11.36 -10.40
N LYS A 135 12.64 10.61 -9.53
CA LYS A 135 13.39 9.41 -9.92
C LYS A 135 12.46 8.22 -10.08
N SER A 136 12.61 7.49 -11.19
CA SER A 136 11.87 6.25 -11.41
C SER A 136 12.26 5.21 -10.38
N PHE A 137 11.30 4.65 -9.66
CA PHE A 137 11.58 3.61 -8.66
C PHE A 137 11.82 2.22 -9.28
N TYR A 138 11.56 2.05 -10.58
CA TYR A 138 11.81 0.78 -11.28
C TYR A 138 13.30 0.41 -11.39
N VAL A 139 14.20 1.32 -11.00
CA VAL A 139 15.63 1.02 -10.84
C VAL A 139 15.92 0.03 -9.71
N PHE A 140 15.00 -0.15 -8.77
CA PHE A 140 15.15 -1.10 -7.67
C PHE A 140 14.51 -2.45 -8.03
N PRO A 141 15.23 -3.58 -7.88
CA PRO A 141 14.62 -4.89 -8.06
C PRO A 141 13.57 -5.13 -6.96
N THR A 142 12.40 -5.63 -7.35
CA THR A 142 11.27 -5.82 -6.44
C THR A 142 10.84 -7.28 -6.36
N LEU A 143 10.32 -7.70 -5.19
CA LEU A 143 9.59 -8.94 -5.00
C LEU A 143 8.16 -8.63 -4.54
N GLY A 144 7.16 -9.11 -5.28
CA GLY A 144 5.75 -8.92 -4.94
C GLY A 144 5.31 -9.81 -3.77
N LEU A 145 5.30 -9.27 -2.56
CA LEU A 145 4.97 -9.99 -1.32
C LEU A 145 3.51 -10.47 -1.29
N ASP A 146 2.56 -9.64 -1.72
CA ASP A 146 1.15 -10.03 -1.81
C ASP A 146 0.91 -11.17 -2.81
N ARG A 147 1.65 -11.21 -3.92
CA ARG A 147 1.61 -12.34 -4.87
C ARG A 147 2.26 -13.59 -4.27
N LEU A 148 3.42 -13.43 -3.63
CA LEU A 148 4.12 -14.53 -2.98
C LEU A 148 3.25 -15.19 -1.89
N CYS A 149 2.58 -14.39 -1.06
CA CYS A 149 1.64 -14.86 -0.03
C CYS A 149 0.38 -15.52 -0.60
N TYR A 150 0.07 -15.34 -1.89
CA TYR A 150 -0.99 -16.09 -2.56
C TYR A 150 -0.50 -17.45 -3.03
N GLU A 151 0.69 -17.47 -3.64
CA GLU A 151 1.22 -18.63 -4.35
C GLU A 151 1.84 -19.67 -3.42
N LYS A 152 2.31 -19.26 -2.25
CA LYS A 152 3.14 -20.09 -1.36
C LYS A 152 2.58 -20.19 0.05
N PRO A 153 2.78 -21.33 0.73
CA PRO A 153 2.58 -21.42 2.18
C PRO A 153 3.40 -20.36 2.92
N ARG A 154 2.91 -19.93 4.08
CA ARG A 154 3.47 -18.80 4.84
C ARG A 154 4.97 -18.95 5.13
N GLU A 155 5.40 -20.13 5.55
CA GLU A 155 6.78 -20.43 5.91
C GLU A 155 7.71 -20.34 4.69
N GLU A 156 7.26 -20.81 3.53
CA GLU A 156 7.99 -20.71 2.28
C GLU A 156 8.04 -19.25 1.79
N ALA A 157 6.92 -18.53 1.85
CA ALA A 157 6.84 -17.11 1.52
C ALA A 157 7.78 -16.27 2.39
N LEU A 158 7.85 -16.55 3.70
CA LEU A 158 8.74 -15.89 4.64
C LEU A 158 10.21 -16.10 4.24
N ARG A 159 10.61 -17.37 4.04
CA ARG A 159 11.98 -17.73 3.65
C ARG A 159 12.40 -17.06 2.33
N ILE A 160 11.52 -17.07 1.33
CA ILE A 160 11.80 -16.42 0.03
C ILE A 160 11.93 -14.90 0.21
N ALA A 161 11.07 -14.28 1.02
CA ALA A 161 11.16 -12.85 1.31
C ALA A 161 12.45 -12.48 2.04
N GLU A 162 12.89 -13.28 3.02
CA GLU A 162 14.16 -13.07 3.74
C GLU A 162 15.38 -13.14 2.81
N VAL A 163 15.42 -14.13 1.90
CA VAL A 163 16.46 -14.23 0.87
C VAL A 163 16.45 -13.00 -0.03
N ALA A 164 15.28 -12.56 -0.49
CA ALA A 164 15.16 -11.38 -1.33
C ALA A 164 15.62 -10.09 -0.61
N ILE A 165 15.34 -9.96 0.68
CA ILE A 165 15.84 -8.85 1.50
C ILE A 165 17.38 -8.89 1.58
N ALA A 166 17.97 -10.06 1.78
CA ALA A 166 19.43 -10.23 1.82
C ALA A 166 20.09 -9.89 0.47
N GLU A 167 19.41 -10.19 -0.65
CA GLU A 167 19.80 -9.78 -2.01
C GLU A 167 19.56 -8.28 -2.30
N GLY A 168 19.05 -7.52 -1.33
CA GLY A 168 18.80 -6.08 -1.48
C GLY A 168 17.54 -5.72 -2.26
N LYS A 169 16.64 -6.68 -2.53
CA LYS A 169 15.36 -6.43 -3.21
C LYS A 169 14.39 -5.66 -2.30
N VAL A 170 13.53 -4.87 -2.93
CA VAL A 170 12.43 -4.16 -2.26
C VAL A 170 11.20 -5.06 -2.23
N LEU A 171 10.61 -5.29 -1.06
CA LEU A 171 9.34 -6.02 -0.97
C LEU A 171 8.19 -5.09 -1.34
N HIS A 172 7.40 -5.47 -2.34
CA HIS A 172 6.28 -4.70 -2.88
C HIS A 172 4.95 -5.37 -2.56
N PHE A 173 3.95 -4.59 -2.12
CA PHE A 173 2.57 -5.06 -2.02
C PHE A 173 1.59 -3.89 -1.93
N HIS A 174 0.30 -4.20 -2.09
CA HIS A 174 -0.76 -3.21 -1.92
C HIS A 174 -1.39 -3.33 -0.52
N PRO A 175 -1.58 -2.23 0.23
CA PRO A 175 -2.18 -2.27 1.58
C PRO A 175 -3.55 -2.95 1.63
N VAL A 176 -4.30 -2.95 0.54
CA VAL A 176 -5.61 -3.61 0.45
C VAL A 176 -5.52 -5.11 0.73
N TRP A 177 -4.38 -5.76 0.42
CA TRP A 177 -4.15 -7.19 0.66
C TRP A 177 -3.58 -7.49 2.05
N LEU A 178 -3.63 -6.55 3.00
CA LEU A 178 -3.12 -6.79 4.35
C LEU A 178 -3.78 -8.01 5.01
N PHE A 179 -5.11 -8.10 4.97
CA PHE A 179 -5.87 -9.15 5.67
C PHE A 179 -6.74 -10.02 4.75
N GLN A 180 -6.73 -9.78 3.44
CA GLN A 180 -7.65 -10.45 2.53
C GLN A 180 -6.92 -11.11 1.38
N GLN A 181 -7.58 -12.11 0.80
CA GLN A 181 -7.14 -12.81 -0.39
C GLN A 181 -7.99 -12.40 -1.60
N GLY A 182 -7.35 -12.22 -2.74
CA GLY A 182 -7.99 -11.94 -4.01
C GLY A 182 -8.24 -13.22 -4.78
N THR A 183 -9.46 -13.41 -5.24
CA THR A 183 -9.84 -14.54 -6.11
C THR A 183 -9.36 -14.32 -7.55
N ILE A 184 -9.56 -13.12 -8.11
CA ILE A 184 -9.30 -12.82 -9.54
C ILE A 184 -7.90 -12.22 -9.78
N ASN A 185 -7.20 -11.77 -8.73
CA ASN A 185 -5.93 -11.05 -8.89
C ASN A 185 -4.73 -11.82 -8.33
N HIS A 186 -4.99 -13.02 -7.79
CA HIS A 186 -3.98 -13.92 -7.25
C HIS A 186 -3.02 -13.20 -6.29
N ARG A 187 -3.60 -12.50 -5.30
CA ARG A 187 -2.90 -11.79 -4.23
C ARG A 187 -3.41 -12.29 -2.89
N GLY A 188 -2.53 -12.47 -1.92
CA GLY A 188 -2.78 -13.13 -0.65
C GLY A 188 -2.62 -12.17 0.53
N PRO A 189 -3.12 -12.58 1.71
CA PRO A 189 -3.01 -11.80 2.92
C PRO A 189 -1.54 -11.67 3.35
N VAL A 190 -1.04 -10.45 3.49
CA VAL A 190 0.38 -10.22 3.84
C VAL A 190 0.63 -10.03 5.34
N TYR A 191 -0.40 -9.83 6.17
CA TYR A 191 -0.24 -9.41 7.57
C TYR A 191 0.67 -10.33 8.39
N GLU A 192 0.45 -11.64 8.36
CA GLU A 192 1.24 -12.58 9.16
C GLU A 192 2.71 -12.64 8.72
N THR A 193 2.95 -12.68 7.42
CA THR A 193 4.32 -12.65 6.86
C THR A 193 5.00 -11.33 7.17
N LEU A 194 4.31 -10.21 6.99
CA LEU A 194 4.83 -8.88 7.28
C LEU A 194 5.14 -8.70 8.78
N LYS A 195 4.26 -9.16 9.67
CA LYS A 195 4.47 -9.12 11.13
C LYS A 195 5.76 -9.83 11.53
N LYS A 196 5.99 -11.04 10.98
CA LYS A 196 7.23 -11.80 11.21
C LYS A 196 8.46 -11.11 10.63
N LEU A 197 8.39 -10.64 9.38
CA LEU A 197 9.49 -9.92 8.73
C LEU A 197 9.89 -8.65 9.49
N LEU A 198 8.92 -7.94 10.06
CA LEU A 198 9.15 -6.71 10.82
C LEU A 198 9.49 -6.95 12.29
N ARG A 199 9.43 -8.19 12.78
CA ARG A 199 9.62 -8.54 14.21
C ARG A 199 8.73 -7.70 15.12
N VAL A 200 7.45 -7.59 14.77
CA VAL A 200 6.44 -6.86 15.55
C VAL A 200 5.71 -7.84 16.45
N ASP A 201 5.92 -7.73 17.75
CA ASP A 201 5.31 -8.64 18.73
C ASP A 201 3.84 -8.31 19.01
N LYS A 202 3.48 -7.03 18.93
CA LYS A 202 2.11 -6.57 19.20
C LYS A 202 1.13 -7.02 18.13
N GLU A 203 -0.01 -7.53 18.58
CA GLU A 203 -1.15 -7.80 17.70
C GLU A 203 -1.93 -6.52 17.40
N LEU A 204 -1.47 -5.78 16.40
CA LEU A 204 -2.15 -4.57 15.93
C LEU A 204 -3.47 -4.88 15.18
N GLY A 205 -3.61 -6.10 14.63
CA GLY A 205 -4.85 -6.57 14.01
C GLY A 205 -5.97 -6.91 15.01
N THR A 206 -5.62 -7.52 16.15
CA THR A 206 -6.57 -8.15 17.08
C THR A 206 -7.26 -7.15 18.00
N LEU A 207 -6.59 -6.04 18.34
CA LEU A 207 -7.18 -4.91 19.08
C LEU A 207 -8.46 -4.35 18.40
N PHE A 208 -8.58 -4.48 17.07
CA PHE A 208 -9.72 -3.93 16.32
C PHE A 208 -10.74 -4.98 15.87
N ILE A 209 -10.38 -6.27 15.77
CA ILE A 209 -11.35 -7.36 15.58
C ILE A 209 -12.25 -7.47 16.83
N ARG A 210 -11.67 -7.32 18.03
CA ARG A 210 -12.42 -7.32 19.30
C ARG A 210 -13.53 -6.26 19.34
N ARG A 211 -13.34 -5.08 18.74
CA ARG A 211 -14.39 -4.03 18.66
C ARG A 211 -15.58 -4.39 17.77
N LYS A 212 -15.48 -5.40 16.89
CA LYS A 212 -16.61 -5.87 16.06
C LYS A 212 -17.35 -7.08 16.63
N GLY A 213 -16.86 -7.69 17.71
CA GLY A 213 -17.42 -8.91 18.29
C GLY A 213 -17.65 -8.77 19.80
N PHE A 214 -18.57 -7.91 20.19
CA PHE A 214 -19.14 -7.95 21.55
C PHE A 214 -20.66 -8.15 21.45
N PHE A 215 -21.06 -9.36 21.09
CA PHE A 215 -22.21 -9.98 21.73
C PHE A 215 -21.64 -11.05 22.67
N LYS A 216 -21.57 -10.71 23.96
CA LYS A 216 -21.50 -11.72 25.02
C LYS A 216 -22.89 -12.36 25.08
N ILE A 217 -23.02 -13.60 24.62
CA ILE A 217 -24.10 -14.46 25.13
C ILE A 217 -23.54 -15.01 26.44
N ALA A 218 -24.07 -14.52 27.55
CA ALA A 218 -23.93 -15.18 28.84
C ALA A 218 -24.77 -16.46 28.79
N ARG A 219 -24.16 -17.60 29.10
CA ARG A 219 -24.83 -18.83 29.50
C ARG A 219 -23.98 -19.48 30.56
N PHE A 220 -24.54 -19.59 31.77
CA PHE A 220 -24.27 -20.50 32.89
C PHE A 220 -25.24 -20.02 34.00
N GLU A 221 -26.20 -20.76 34.52
CA GLU A 221 -26.67 -22.16 34.41
C GLU A 221 -28.19 -22.19 34.18
#